data_AF-A0A521YKT7-F1
#
_entry.id   AF-A0A521YKT7-F1
#
_cell.length_a   1.000
_cell.length_b   1.000
_cell.length_c   1.000
_cell.angle_alpha   90.00
_cell.angle_beta   90.00
_cell.angle_gamma   90.00
#
_symmetry.space_group_name_H-M   'P 1'
#
loop_
_entity.id
_entity.type
_entity.pdbx_description
1 polymer ?
#
loop_
_entity_poly.entity_id
_entity_poly.type
_entity_poly.pdbx_seq_one_letter_code
_entity_poly.pdbx_strand_id
1 'polypeptide(L)'
;MRGDVIKVGVFVLLLFAGSARARDYPDEGNMPLRHAVSKVKFLEETEAWASRMHESDAVVQYALLLDAPKTVKGRCYWPVEVRAEGKLWRRFYVTPHGKALLKE
;
A
#
# COMPACT_ATOMS: atom_id res chain seq x y z
N MET A 1 -30.25 47.13 39.33
CA MET A 1 -28.92 46.57 39.02
C MET A 1 -28.95 45.06 39.24
N ARG A 2 -28.98 44.28 38.17
CA ARG A 2 -28.70 42.83 38.17
C ARG A 2 -28.20 42.53 36.77
N GLY A 3 -26.88 42.42 36.63
CA GLY A 3 -26.22 42.07 35.39
C GLY A 3 -26.03 40.57 35.35
N ASP A 4 -26.80 39.90 34.50
CA ASP A 4 -26.60 38.48 34.22
C ASP A 4 -25.46 38.33 33.21
N VAL A 5 -24.29 37.96 33.72
CA VAL A 5 -23.11 37.66 32.91
C VAL A 5 -23.29 36.27 32.31
N ILE A 6 -23.56 36.23 31.01
CA ILE A 6 -23.64 34.99 30.22
C ILE A 6 -22.24 34.35 30.20
N LYS A 7 -22.07 33.26 30.96
CA LYS A 7 -20.88 32.41 30.94
C LYS A 7 -20.85 31.61 29.64
N VAL A 8 -20.25 32.19 28.60
CA VAL A 8 -19.98 31.49 27.33
C VAL A 8 -18.79 30.56 27.56
N GLY A 9 -19.07 29.30 27.90
CA GLY A 9 -18.06 28.24 27.96
C GLY A 9 -17.63 27.87 26.55
N VAL A 10 -16.46 28.36 26.11
CA VAL A 10 -15.85 27.96 24.83
C VAL A 10 -15.28 26.55 24.99
N PHE A 11 -15.99 25.55 24.48
CA PHE A 11 -15.52 24.17 24.45
C PHE A 11 -14.65 23.97 23.20
N VAL A 12 -13.33 24.12 23.35
CA VAL A 12 -12.37 23.91 22.27
C VAL A 12 -12.23 22.41 22.01
N LEU A 13 -12.89 21.91 20.96
CA LEU A 13 -12.65 20.56 20.43
C LEU A 13 -11.30 20.57 19.67
N LEU A 14 -10.24 20.08 20.32
CA LEU A 14 -8.97 19.76 19.66
C LEU A 14 -9.17 18.51 18.80
N LEU A 15 -9.63 18.72 17.57
CA LEU A 15 -9.58 17.71 16.51
C LEU A 15 -8.09 17.50 16.13
N PHE A 16 -7.44 16.53 16.78
CA PHE A 16 -6.20 15.97 16.27
C PHE A 16 -6.53 15.23 14.96
N ALA A 17 -6.52 15.98 13.85
CA ALA A 17 -6.42 15.43 12.52
C ALA A 17 -5.03 14.78 12.41
N GLY A 18 -4.94 13.52 12.86
CA GLY A 18 -3.77 12.70 12.63
C GLY A 18 -3.54 12.65 11.14
N SER A 19 -2.55 13.40 10.66
CA SER A 19 -2.13 13.35 9.27
C SER A 19 -1.69 11.92 9.02
N ALA A 20 -2.51 11.15 8.32
CA ALA A 20 -2.06 9.96 7.62
C ALA A 20 -1.09 10.47 6.55
N ARG A 21 0.15 10.75 6.95
CA ARG A 21 1.22 11.05 6.02
C ARG A 21 1.31 9.82 5.13
N ALA A 22 0.93 9.97 3.86
CA ALA A 22 1.32 9.03 2.83
C ALA A 22 2.83 8.86 3.02
N ARG A 23 3.25 7.68 3.46
CA ARG A 23 4.68 7.44 3.63
C ARG A 23 5.25 7.38 2.24
N ASP A 24 6.25 8.21 2.00
CA ASP A 24 7.01 8.14 0.77
C ASP A 24 7.70 6.77 0.70
N TYR A 25 7.72 6.20 -0.50
CA TYR A 25 8.52 5.03 -0.77
C TYR A 25 10.00 5.42 -0.62
N PRO A 26 10.87 4.60 0.00
CA PRO A 26 12.27 4.96 0.19
C PRO A 26 12.95 5.18 -1.17
N ASP A 27 13.51 6.38 -1.34
CA ASP A 27 14.24 6.80 -2.54
C ASP A 27 15.72 6.40 -2.43
N GLU A 28 15.97 5.10 -2.57
CA GLU A 28 17.32 4.52 -2.70
C GLU A 28 17.58 4.14 -4.17
N GLY A 29 16.95 4.87 -5.10
CA GLY A 29 16.88 4.51 -6.51
C GLY A 29 15.99 3.28 -6.77
N ASN A 30 16.31 2.52 -7.83
CA ASN A 30 15.40 1.49 -8.36
C ASN A 30 15.50 0.13 -7.63
N MET A 31 16.43 -0.01 -6.68
CA MET A 31 16.69 -1.28 -6.00
C MET A 31 15.52 -1.73 -5.11
N PRO A 32 14.99 -0.91 -4.18
CA PRO A 32 13.88 -1.34 -3.34
C PRO A 32 12.63 -1.66 -4.18
N LEU A 33 12.35 -0.89 -5.24
CA LEU A 33 11.25 -1.18 -6.17
C LEU A 33 11.38 -2.58 -6.80
N ARG A 34 12.58 -2.93 -7.28
CA ARG A 34 12.88 -4.26 -7.84
C ARG A 34 12.74 -5.38 -6.81
N HIS A 35 13.17 -5.16 -5.57
CA HIS A 35 13.06 -6.16 -4.51
C HIS A 35 11.60 -6.43 -4.13
N ALA A 36 10.79 -5.38 -4.00
CA ALA A 36 9.36 -5.47 -3.73
C ALA A 36 8.63 -6.27 -4.82
N VAL A 37 8.85 -5.94 -6.09
CA VAL A 37 8.23 -6.64 -7.23
C VAL A 37 8.74 -8.08 -7.33
N SER A 38 10.04 -8.31 -7.21
CA SER A 38 10.65 -9.65 -7.27
C SER A 38 10.08 -10.57 -6.19
N LYS A 39 9.84 -10.04 -4.98
CA LYS A 39 9.27 -10.83 -3.89
C LYS A 39 7.90 -11.41 -4.24
N VAL A 40 7.09 -10.68 -5.00
CA VAL A 40 5.77 -11.13 -5.46
C VAL A 40 5.89 -12.03 -6.67
N LYS A 41 6.72 -11.65 -7.65
CA LYS A 41 6.96 -12.42 -8.88
C LYS A 41 7.39 -13.86 -8.59
N PHE A 42 8.25 -14.06 -7.59
CA PHE A 42 8.81 -15.37 -7.22
C PHE A 42 8.04 -16.08 -6.09
N LEU A 43 6.78 -15.70 -5.82
CA LEU A 43 5.91 -16.54 -5.00
C LEU A 43 5.45 -17.75 -5.82
N GLU A 44 5.50 -18.95 -5.25
CA GLU A 44 5.07 -20.19 -5.92
C GLU A 44 3.67 -20.06 -6.54
N GLU A 45 2.70 -19.47 -5.82
CA GLU A 45 1.34 -19.27 -6.33
C GLU A 45 1.29 -18.31 -7.53
N THR A 46 2.18 -17.32 -7.54
CA THR A 46 2.26 -16.30 -8.59
C THR A 46 2.97 -16.85 -9.82
N GLU A 47 4.04 -17.61 -9.63
CA GLU A 47 4.73 -18.31 -10.72
C GLU A 47 3.83 -19.36 -11.37
N ALA A 48 3.13 -20.17 -10.55
CA ALA A 48 2.21 -21.18 -11.05
C ALA A 48 1.03 -20.57 -11.82
N TRP A 49 0.52 -19.41 -11.37
CA TRP A 49 -0.51 -18.69 -12.09
C TRP A 49 0.03 -18.03 -13.37
N ALA A 50 1.21 -17.39 -13.31
CA ALA A 50 1.83 -16.72 -14.45
C ALA A 50 2.20 -17.72 -15.56
N SER A 51 2.66 -18.92 -15.21
CA SER A 51 2.92 -20.01 -16.17
C SER A 51 1.68 -20.31 -17.01
N ARG A 52 0.51 -20.47 -16.37
CA ARG A 52 -0.76 -20.75 -17.06
C ARG A 52 -1.20 -19.59 -17.95
N MET A 53 -0.91 -18.36 -17.56
CA MET A 53 -1.20 -17.18 -18.38
C MET A 53 -0.32 -17.16 -19.63
N HIS A 54 0.99 -17.45 -19.49
CA HIS A 54 1.89 -17.55 -20.64
C HIS A 54 1.53 -18.71 -21.58
N GLU A 55 1.04 -19.84 -21.07
CA GLU A 55 0.50 -20.93 -21.89
C GLU A 55 -0.71 -20.49 -22.75
N SER A 56 -1.41 -19.44 -22.32
CA SER A 56 -2.55 -18.84 -23.02
C SER A 56 -2.17 -17.59 -23.83
N ASP A 57 -0.86 -17.34 -24.03
CA ASP A 57 -0.29 -16.15 -24.68
C ASP A 57 -0.64 -14.81 -24.00
N ALA A 58 -1.10 -14.85 -22.74
CA ALA A 58 -1.45 -13.66 -21.98
C ALA A 58 -0.21 -13.02 -21.35
N VAL A 59 -0.09 -11.69 -21.50
CA VAL A 59 1.02 -10.92 -20.94
C VAL A 59 0.79 -10.63 -19.46
N VAL A 60 1.70 -11.12 -18.61
CA VAL A 60 1.70 -10.88 -17.16
C VAL A 60 2.44 -9.59 -16.81
N GLN A 61 1.84 -8.77 -15.95
CA GLN A 61 2.37 -7.49 -15.50
C GLN A 61 2.34 -7.41 -13.97
N TYR A 62 3.35 -6.73 -13.40
CA TYR A 62 3.48 -6.47 -11.98
C TYR A 62 3.56 -4.97 -11.76
N ALA A 63 2.54 -4.38 -11.13
CA ALA A 63 2.44 -2.94 -10.90
C ALA A 63 2.58 -2.62 -9.42
N LEU A 64 3.64 -1.90 -9.05
CA LEU A 64 3.83 -1.37 -7.70
C LEU A 64 3.20 0.02 -7.60
N LEU A 65 2.25 0.19 -6.69
CA LEU A 65 1.56 1.47 -6.48
C LEU A 65 2.25 2.25 -5.37
N LEU A 66 2.83 3.41 -5.70
CA LEU A 66 3.57 4.23 -4.73
C LEU A 66 2.65 5.09 -3.86
N ASP A 67 1.52 5.52 -4.41
CA ASP A 67 0.61 6.50 -3.80
C ASP A 67 -0.43 5.89 -2.85
N ALA A 68 -0.47 4.57 -2.72
CA ALA A 68 -1.48 3.85 -1.93
C ALA A 68 -0.88 2.94 -0.83
N PRO A 69 0.08 3.41 0.01
CA PRO A 69 0.64 2.59 1.06
C PRO A 69 -0.38 2.25 2.16
N LYS A 70 -0.30 1.03 2.68
CA LYS A 70 -1.07 0.56 3.84
C LYS A 70 -0.16 0.43 5.05
N THR A 71 -0.54 1.03 6.18
CA THR A 71 0.18 0.85 7.44
C THR A 71 -0.49 -0.24 8.28
N VAL A 72 0.28 -1.25 8.67
CA VAL A 72 -0.16 -2.35 9.54
C VAL A 72 0.86 -2.52 10.67
N LYS A 73 0.41 -2.42 11.92
CA LYS A 73 1.27 -2.55 13.12
C LYS A 73 2.55 -1.69 13.05
N GLY A 74 2.43 -0.44 12.60
CA GLY A 74 3.55 0.50 12.47
C GLY A 74 4.48 0.29 11.26
N ARG A 75 4.24 -0.75 10.45
CA ARG A 75 4.99 -1.03 9.21
C ARG A 75 4.20 -0.58 7.99
N CYS A 76 4.88 0.03 7.02
CA CYS A 76 4.29 0.44 5.75
C CYS A 76 4.50 -0.63 4.69
N TYR A 77 3.44 -0.89 3.95
CA TYR A 77 3.41 -1.83 2.85
C TYR A 77 2.86 -1.14 1.63
N TRP A 78 3.47 -1.37 0.48
CA TRP A 78 3.00 -0.85 -0.79
C TRP A 78 2.31 -1.96 -1.58
N PRO A 79 1.21 -1.64 -2.27
CA PRO A 79 0.50 -2.62 -3.07
C PRO A 79 1.33 -2.99 -4.30
N VAL A 80 1.45 -4.29 -4.55
CA VAL A 80 1.89 -4.85 -5.82
C VAL A 80 0.70 -5.60 -6.42
N GLU A 81 0.24 -5.13 -7.56
CA GLU A 81 -0.81 -5.75 -8.32
C GLU A 81 -0.23 -6.68 -9.38
N VAL A 82 -0.72 -7.92 -9.39
CA VAL A 82 -0.40 -8.90 -10.41
C VAL A 82 -1.57 -8.94 -11.39
N ARG A 83 -1.27 -8.69 -12.66
CA ARG A 83 -2.25 -8.49 -13.72
C ARG A 83 -1.92 -9.36 -14.93
N ALA A 84 -2.94 -9.76 -15.68
CA ALA A 84 -2.80 -10.32 -17.02
C ALA A 84 -3.71 -9.53 -17.97
N GLU A 85 -3.18 -9.06 -19.10
CA GLU A 85 -3.93 -8.25 -20.06
C GLU A 85 -4.66 -7.04 -19.43
N GLY A 86 -4.02 -6.42 -18.45
CA GLY A 86 -4.60 -5.31 -17.68
C GLY A 86 -5.63 -5.71 -16.60
N LYS A 87 -6.10 -6.97 -16.58
CA LYS A 87 -7.03 -7.48 -15.56
C LYS A 87 -6.29 -7.86 -14.29
N LEU A 88 -6.78 -7.37 -13.15
CA LEU A 88 -6.24 -7.70 -11.83
C LEU A 88 -6.54 -9.18 -11.51
N TRP A 89 -5.50 -9.95 -11.21
CA TRP A 89 -5.65 -11.26 -10.60
C TRP A 89 -5.61 -11.16 -9.09
N ARG A 90 -4.54 -10.56 -8.57
CA ARG A 90 -4.34 -10.45 -7.11
C ARG A 90 -3.53 -9.23 -6.73
N ARG A 91 -3.81 -8.72 -5.54
CA ARG A 91 -3.05 -7.65 -4.88
C ARG A 91 -2.29 -8.22 -3.68
N PHE A 92 -1.02 -7.86 -3.59
CA PHE A 92 -0.14 -8.15 -2.45
C PHE A 92 0.29 -6.84 -1.81
N TYR A 93 0.59 -6.84 -0.52
CA TYR A 93 1.18 -5.69 0.16
C TYR A 93 2.57 -6.05 0.63
N VAL A 94 3.58 -5.35 0.15
CA VAL A 94 4.98 -5.70 0.41
C VAL A 94 5.72 -4.52 1.04
N THR A 95 6.68 -4.81 1.92
CA THR A 95 7.59 -3.77 2.40
C THR A 95 8.59 -3.39 1.30
N PRO A 96 9.19 -2.17 1.33
CA PRO A 96 10.03 -1.68 0.25
C PRO A 96 11.22 -2.56 -0.14
N HIS A 97 11.70 -3.41 0.77
CA HIS A 97 12.82 -4.32 0.50
C HIS A 97 12.37 -5.79 0.36
N GLY A 98 11.08 -6.06 0.16
CA GLY A 98 10.58 -7.43 0.02
C GLY A 98 10.67 -8.30 1.28
N LYS A 99 10.96 -7.69 2.45
CA LYS A 99 11.20 -8.42 3.72
C LYS A 99 9.94 -9.02 4.32
N ALA A 100 8.79 -8.39 4.09
CA ALA A 100 7.50 -8.88 4.57
C ALA A 100 6.43 -8.68 3.50
N LEU A 101 5.49 -9.61 3.46
CA LEU A 101 4.41 -9.65 2.50
C LEU A 101 3.11 -9.99 3.22
N LEU A 102 2.04 -9.26 2.90
CA LEU A 102 0.67 -9.55 3.31
C LEU A 102 -0.12 -9.88 2.05
N LYS A 103 -0.92 -10.94 2.14
CA LYS A 103 -1.88 -11.31 1.09
C LYS A 103 -3.23 -10.71 1.46
N GLU A 104 -3.94 -10.19 0.47
CA GLU A 104 -5.38 -9.90 0.58
C GLU A 104 -6.18 -11.14 0.14
#